data_AF-A0A3G8Y452-F1
#
_entry.id   AF-A0A3G8Y452-F1
#
_cell.length_a   1.000
_cell.length_b   1.000
_cell.length_c   1.000
_cell.angle_alpha   90.00
_cell.angle_beta   90.00
_cell.angle_gamma   90.00
#
_symmetry.space_group_name_H-M   'P 1'
#
loop_
_entity.id
_entity.type
_entity.pdbx_description
1 polymer ?
#
loop_
_entity_poly.entity_id
_entity_poly.type
_entity_poly.pdbx_seq_one_letter_code
_entity_poly.pdbx_strand_id
1 'polypeptide(L)'
;MRRQSSLELESWSFKRNDTLFELNSYKKRNEFDMSYSLSSGSSGNFLNGKYIKQQNGIILISDSIKMRIEGNKIIGFGKTNDTSGIFKER
;
A
#
# COMPACT_ATOMS: atom_id res chain seq x y z
N MET A 1 -12.10 -11.89 23.31
CA MET A 1 -11.95 -11.09 22.08
C MET A 1 -10.82 -10.09 22.27
N ARG A 2 -9.62 -10.36 21.74
CA ARG A 2 -8.50 -9.42 21.81
C ARG A 2 -8.78 -8.28 20.84
N ARG A 3 -9.01 -7.07 21.37
CA ARG A 3 -8.86 -5.81 20.64
C ARG A 3 -7.37 -5.69 20.28
N GLN A 4 -6.96 -6.35 19.20
CA GLN A 4 -5.61 -6.23 18.67
C GLN A 4 -5.56 -4.89 17.93
N SER A 5 -5.09 -3.90 18.68
CA SER A 5 -4.98 -2.48 18.40
C SER A 5 -4.92 -2.14 16.90
N SER A 6 -5.93 -1.41 16.42
CA SER A 6 -5.98 -0.71 15.14
C SER A 6 -4.78 0.24 14.90
N LEU A 7 -3.94 0.47 15.92
CA LEU A 7 -2.69 1.21 15.82
C LEU A 7 -1.58 0.45 15.04
N GLU A 8 -1.67 -0.88 14.92
CA GLU A 8 -0.60 -1.74 14.37
C GLU A 8 -0.73 -2.03 12.87
N LEU A 9 -1.92 -1.82 12.33
CA LEU A 9 -2.24 -1.98 10.92
C LEU A 9 -2.64 -0.61 10.36
N GLU A 10 -1.88 -0.09 9.40
CA GLU A 10 -2.35 1.04 8.58
C GLU A 10 -2.71 0.51 7.20
N SER A 11 -3.90 0.85 6.75
CA SER A 11 -4.42 0.43 5.46
C SER A 11 -4.77 1.65 4.61
N TRP A 12 -4.41 1.58 3.33
CA TRP A 12 -4.78 2.58 2.35
C TRP A 12 -5.37 1.91 1.12
N SER A 13 -6.25 2.62 0.43
CA SER A 13 -6.78 2.15 -0.85
C SER A 13 -6.76 3.26 -1.89
N PHE A 14 -6.53 2.87 -3.14
CA PHE A 14 -6.61 3.78 -4.28
C PHE A 14 -7.11 3.02 -5.51
N LYS A 15 -7.82 3.73 -6.39
CA LYS A 15 -8.32 3.18 -7.65
C LYS A 15 -7.44 3.66 -8.80
N ARG A 16 -7.04 2.74 -9.67
CA ARG A 16 -6.38 3.05 -10.95
C ARG A 16 -7.12 2.29 -12.04
N ASN A 17 -7.70 3.03 -13.00
CA ASN A 17 -8.61 2.47 -14.00
C ASN A 17 -9.72 1.65 -13.32
N ASP A 18 -9.96 0.42 -13.77
CA ASP A 18 -10.98 -0.50 -13.23
C ASP A 18 -10.46 -1.41 -12.10
N THR A 19 -9.30 -1.08 -11.53
CA THR A 19 -8.65 -1.85 -10.47
C THR A 19 -8.60 -1.04 -9.17
N LEU A 20 -9.16 -1.58 -8.10
CA LEU A 20 -8.95 -1.12 -6.74
C LEU A 20 -7.71 -1.80 -6.18
N PHE A 21 -6.77 -1.02 -5.68
CA PHE A 21 -5.62 -1.52 -4.93
C PHE A 21 -5.82 -1.23 -3.45
N GLU A 22 -5.56 -2.23 -2.63
CA GLU A 22 -5.59 -2.12 -1.17
C GLU A 22 -4.19 -2.46 -0.65
N LEU A 23 -3.66 -1.59 0.19
CA LEU A 23 -2.33 -1.70 0.78
C LEU A 23 -2.49 -1.80 2.28
N ASN A 24 -2.01 -2.87 2.89
CA ASN A 24 -1.96 -2.99 4.34
C ASN A 24 -0.50 -3.02 4.79
N SER A 25 -0.21 -2.27 5.86
CA SER A 25 1.10 -2.23 6.47
C SER A 25 1.04 -2.76 7.89
N TYR A 26 2.00 -3.63 8.22
CA TYR A 26 2.13 -4.29 9.50
C TYR A 26 3.31 -3.70 10.25
N LYS A 27 3.07 -2.67 11.07
CA LYS A 27 4.13 -1.88 11.72
C LYS A 27 5.07 -2.72 12.59
N LYS A 28 4.57 -3.76 13.26
CA LYS A 28 5.40 -4.66 14.08
C LYS A 28 6.40 -5.49 13.28
N ARG A 29 6.04 -5.85 12.05
CA ARG A 29 6.85 -6.72 11.20
C ARG A 29 7.69 -5.94 10.19
N ASN A 30 7.48 -4.62 10.11
CA ASN A 30 8.05 -3.76 9.07
C ASN A 30 7.78 -4.35 7.68
N GLU A 31 6.54 -4.79 7.47
CA GLU A 31 6.09 -5.47 6.26
C GLU A 31 4.83 -4.81 5.71
N PHE A 32 4.60 -5.00 4.42
CA PHE A 32 3.35 -4.63 3.77
C PHE A 32 2.90 -5.72 2.82
N ASP A 33 1.59 -5.77 2.58
CA ASP A 33 0.97 -6.46 1.46
C ASP A 33 0.15 -5.46 0.65
N MET A 34 0.00 -5.77 -0.63
CA MET A 34 -0.88 -5.07 -1.53
C MET A 34 -1.68 -6.09 -2.31
N SER A 35 -2.98 -5.96 -2.29
CA SER A 35 -3.91 -6.72 -3.10
C SER A 35 -4.55 -5.84 -4.17
N TYR A 36 -5.14 -6.48 -5.17
CA TYR A 36 -5.94 -5.82 -6.18
C TYR A 36 -7.32 -6.47 -6.28
N SER A 37 -8.30 -5.68 -6.70
CA SER A 37 -9.65 -6.14 -7.04
C SER A 37 -10.10 -5.44 -8.32
N LEU A 38 -10.43 -6.22 -9.34
CA LEU A 38 -10.99 -5.77 -10.61
C LEU A 38 -12.50 -5.59 -10.46
N SER A 39 -13.05 -4.59 -11.13
CA SER A 39 -14.49 -4.38 -11.22
C SER A 39 -15.24 -5.60 -11.78
N SER A 40 -14.57 -6.45 -12.57
CA SER A 40 -15.08 -7.73 -13.07
C SER A 40 -15.22 -8.82 -11.99
N GLY A 41 -14.83 -8.54 -10.74
CA GLY A 41 -14.97 -9.44 -9.61
C GLY A 41 -13.76 -10.33 -9.33
N SER A 42 -12.71 -10.27 -10.16
CA SER A 42 -11.45 -10.97 -9.88
C SER A 42 -10.57 -10.17 -8.93
N SER A 43 -10.06 -10.82 -7.89
CA SER A 43 -9.13 -10.22 -6.93
C SER A 43 -7.95 -11.15 -6.66
N GLY A 44 -6.85 -10.57 -6.17
CA GLY A 44 -5.63 -11.33 -5.91
C GLY A 44 -4.59 -10.55 -5.12
N ASN A 45 -3.57 -11.27 -4.67
CA ASN A 45 -2.37 -10.64 -4.12
C ASN A 45 -1.56 -10.01 -5.26
N PHE A 46 -1.17 -8.75 -5.10
CA PHE A 46 -0.39 -8.02 -6.08
C PHE A 46 1.10 -8.04 -5.73
N LEU A 47 1.44 -7.54 -4.55
CA LEU A 47 2.82 -7.35 -4.10
C LEU A 47 2.89 -7.51 -2.58
N ASN A 48 4.06 -7.88 -2.07
CA ASN A 48 4.38 -7.80 -0.66
C ASN A 48 5.84 -7.38 -0.51
N GLY A 49 6.23 -7.00 0.71
CA GLY A 49 7.61 -6.63 0.96
C GLY A 49 7.82 -5.91 2.28
N LYS A 50 8.89 -5.14 2.34
CA LYS A 50 9.30 -4.40 3.53
C LYS A 50 8.76 -2.98 3.55
N TYR A 51 8.33 -2.57 4.73
CA TYR A 51 7.84 -1.23 5.06
C TYR A 51 8.91 -0.54 5.92
N ILE A 52 9.29 0.68 5.55
CA ILE A 52 10.26 1.49 6.28
C ILE A 52 9.67 2.88 6.50
N LYS A 53 9.40 3.22 7.77
CA LYS A 53 8.97 4.57 8.14
C LYS A 53 10.17 5.53 8.16
N GLN A 54 10.04 6.67 7.49
CA GLN A 54 11.01 7.77 7.49
C GLN A 54 10.37 9.06 8.01
N GLN A 55 11.17 10.09 8.28
CA GLN A 55 10.66 11.39 8.74
C GLN A 55 9.67 12.03 7.75
N ASN A 56 9.91 11.87 6.43
CA ASN A 56 9.12 12.52 5.39
C ASN A 56 8.13 11.59 4.67
N GLY A 57 7.87 10.40 5.21
CA GLY A 57 6.94 9.45 4.61
C GLY A 57 7.32 8.01 4.85
N ILE A 58 6.78 7.12 4.03
CA ILE A 58 6.96 5.68 4.14
C ILE A 58 7.58 5.16 2.85
N ILE A 59 8.60 4.32 2.96
CA ILE A 59 9.16 3.58 1.83
C ILE A 59 8.64 2.14 1.86
N LEU A 60 8.18 1.67 0.71
CA LEU A 60 7.75 0.31 0.47
C LEU A 60 8.71 -0.33 -0.53
N ILE A 61 9.29 -1.47 -0.17
CA ILE A 61 10.28 -2.17 -0.98
C ILE A 61 9.78 -3.59 -1.19
N SER A 62 9.48 -3.95 -2.43
CA SER A 62 9.39 -5.35 -2.86
C SER A 62 10.60 -5.71 -3.72
N ASP A 63 10.73 -6.97 -4.08
CA ASP A 63 11.84 -7.48 -4.89
C ASP A 63 11.95 -6.79 -6.27
N SER A 64 10.83 -6.31 -6.81
CA SER A 64 10.75 -5.76 -8.17
C SER A 64 10.46 -4.26 -8.23
N ILE A 65 9.99 -3.65 -7.14
CA ILE A 65 9.58 -2.24 -7.16
C ILE A 65 9.84 -1.56 -5.82
N LYS A 66 10.22 -0.28 -5.90
CA LYS A 66 10.33 0.62 -4.76
C LYS A 66 9.29 1.72 -4.89
N MET A 67 8.45 1.87 -3.87
CA MET A 67 7.39 2.87 -3.82
C MET A 67 7.57 3.74 -2.59
N ARG A 68 6.96 4.93 -2.63
CA ARG A 68 6.93 5.83 -1.48
C ARG A 68 5.52 6.35 -1.25
N ILE A 69 5.10 6.37 0.01
CA ILE A 69 3.91 7.08 0.46
C ILE A 69 4.36 8.40 1.07
N GLU A 70 3.88 9.51 0.50
CA GLU A 70 4.08 10.87 1.03
C GLU A 70 2.70 11.51 1.23
N GLY A 71 2.30 11.70 2.49
CA GLY A 71 0.95 12.11 2.86
C GLY A 71 -0.08 11.12 2.30
N ASN A 72 -0.98 11.62 1.44
CA ASN A 72 -2.04 10.81 0.82
C ASN A 72 -1.69 10.36 -0.60
N LYS A 73 -0.41 10.33 -1.00
CA LYS A 73 -0.01 9.97 -2.37
C LYS A 73 0.93 8.78 -2.37
N ILE A 74 0.78 7.90 -3.38
CA ILE A 74 1.78 6.89 -3.73
C ILE A 74 2.58 7.32 -4.95
N ILE A 75 3.90 7.27 -4.81
CA ILE A 75 4.89 7.59 -5.84
C ILE A 75 5.65 6.32 -6.19
N GLY A 76 5.89 6.10 -7.48
CA GLY A 76 6.66 4.97 -7.98
C GLY A 76 5.83 3.72 -8.31
N PHE A 77 4.49 3.82 -8.34
CA PHE A 77 3.61 2.68 -8.60
C PHE A 77 3.39 2.46 -10.11
N GLY A 78 4.17 1.54 -10.69
CA GLY A 78 4.12 1.14 -12.10
C GLY A 78 5.20 1.76 -13.01
N LYS A 79 5.78 2.91 -12.64
CA LYS A 79 7.01 3.49 -13.20
C LYS A 79 7.73 4.31 -12.12
N THR A 80 9.05 4.42 -12.21
CA THR A 80 9.94 4.98 -11.17
C THR A 80 9.61 6.41 -10.72
N ASN A 81 8.88 7.21 -11.51
CA ASN A 81 8.50 8.60 -11.19
C ASN A 81 6.99 8.91 -11.33
N ASP A 82 6.13 7.91 -11.53
CA ASP A 82 4.69 8.17 -11.64
C ASP A 82 4.06 8.42 -10.25
N THR A 83 3.28 9.49 -10.13
CA THR A 83 2.36 9.70 -8.99
C THR A 83 1.05 9.01 -9.34
N SER A 84 0.76 7.86 -8.73
CA SER A 84 -0.23 6.93 -9.29
C SER A 84 -1.52 6.79 -8.51
N GLY A 85 -1.66 7.46 -7.36
CA GLY A 85 -2.90 7.38 -6.58
C GLY A 85 -2.96 8.40 -5.46
N ILE A 86 -4.16 8.93 -5.23
CA ILE A 86 -4.53 9.60 -3.99
C ILE A 86 -5.19 8.53 -3.12
N PHE A 87 -4.59 8.25 -1.97
CA PHE A 87 -5.15 7.34 -0.99
C PHE A 87 -6.37 7.94 -0.31
N LYS A 88 -7.36 7.08 -0.04
CA LYS A 88 -8.37 7.34 0.97
C LYS A 88 -8.02 6.51 2.21
N GLU A 89 -7.86 7.20 3.33
CA GLU A 89 -7.76 6.56 4.65
C GLU A 89 -9.12 5.89 4.94
N ARG A 90 -9.08 4.65 5.46
CA ARG A 90 -10.26 3.86 5.81
C ARG A 90 -10.43 3.77 7.32
#